data_AF-A0AA37HP58-F1
#
_entry.id   AF-A0AA37HP58-F1
#
_cell.length_a   1.000
_cell.length_b   1.000
_cell.length_c   1.000
_cell.angle_alpha   90.00
_cell.angle_beta   90.00
_cell.angle_gamma   90.00
#
_symmetry.space_group_name_H-M   'P 1'
#
loop_
_entity.id
_entity.type
_entity.pdbx_description
1 polymer ?
#
loop_
_entity_poly.entity_id
_entity_poly.type
_entity_poly.pdbx_seq_one_letter_code
_entity_poly.pdbx_strand_id
1 'polypeptide(L)'
;MKRAALAATRLALALAMGAGLGPPATARAQTVADGSGAGIGPADTRAVLDLVGRNLNSPEARVTELRRAAGGVICGSVDVRNRQGLYSGPRGFVVDLARAEFGRVPDGPELLSPARGEDREAMERVRQLYFRLCLD
;
A
#
# COMPACT_ATOMS: atom_id res chain seq x y z
N MET A 1 45.19 8.40 -58.47
CA MET A 1 45.27 9.85 -58.74
C MET A 1 43.86 10.45 -58.69
N LYS A 2 43.68 11.52 -57.89
CA LYS A 2 42.84 12.73 -58.11
C LYS A 2 41.33 12.54 -58.43
N ARG A 3 40.43 12.92 -57.51
CA ARG A 3 39.68 14.21 -57.38
C ARG A 3 38.26 14.09 -57.94
N ALA A 4 37.22 14.15 -57.10
CA ALA A 4 36.45 15.35 -56.67
C ALA A 4 35.15 15.48 -57.50
N ALA A 5 33.97 15.29 -56.90
CA ALA A 5 33.06 16.34 -56.35
C ALA A 5 32.20 16.98 -57.47
N LEU A 6 30.92 17.36 -57.38
CA LEU A 6 29.84 17.56 -56.41
C LEU A 6 28.52 17.14 -57.15
N ALA A 7 27.28 17.08 -56.65
CA ALA A 7 26.59 17.96 -55.73
C ALA A 7 25.23 17.37 -55.28
N ALA A 8 24.90 17.64 -54.02
CA ALA A 8 23.62 18.12 -53.51
C ALA A 8 22.29 17.51 -54.02
N THR A 9 21.53 16.89 -53.12
CA THR A 9 20.17 17.35 -52.80
C THR A 9 19.80 16.93 -51.38
N ARG A 10 19.34 17.91 -50.61
CA ARG A 10 18.93 17.84 -49.21
C ARG A 10 17.53 17.23 -49.10
N LEU A 11 17.29 16.33 -48.15
CA LEU A 11 16.04 16.32 -47.39
C LEU A 11 16.25 15.64 -46.04
N ALA A 12 16.58 16.44 -45.03
CA ALA A 12 16.52 16.02 -43.63
C ALA A 12 15.06 16.08 -43.19
N LEU A 13 14.40 14.93 -43.10
CA LEU A 13 13.09 14.81 -42.49
C LEU A 13 13.27 14.52 -41.00
N ALA A 14 13.37 15.60 -40.21
CA ALA A 14 13.35 15.52 -38.76
C ALA A 14 11.92 15.22 -38.30
N LEU A 15 11.60 13.95 -38.04
CA LEU A 15 10.45 13.59 -37.22
C LEU A 15 10.79 13.94 -35.76
N ALA A 16 10.39 15.14 -35.35
CA ALA A 16 10.24 15.50 -33.95
C ALA A 16 9.05 14.70 -33.37
N MET A 17 9.28 13.47 -32.94
CA MET A 17 8.35 12.77 -32.06
C MET A 17 8.39 13.45 -30.70
N GLY A 18 7.26 14.06 -30.38
CA GLY A 18 7.06 14.93 -29.22
C GLY A 18 7.53 14.31 -27.92
N ALA A 19 8.31 15.11 -27.20
CA ALA A 19 8.56 14.96 -25.78
C ALA A 19 7.23 15.08 -25.01
N GLY A 20 6.55 13.96 -24.85
CA GLY A 20 5.55 13.75 -23.81
C GLY A 20 6.21 13.23 -22.53
N LEU A 21 7.32 13.84 -22.08
CA LEU A 21 7.82 13.62 -20.73
C LEU A 21 6.92 14.39 -19.76
N GLY A 22 5.74 13.83 -19.46
CA GLY A 22 5.14 14.09 -18.17
C GLY A 22 6.14 13.69 -17.09
N PRO A 23 6.26 14.44 -15.97
CA PRO A 23 7.10 14.00 -14.87
C PRO A 23 6.69 12.57 -14.50
N PRO A 24 7.64 11.63 -14.25
CA PRO A 24 7.28 10.33 -13.74
C PRO A 24 6.43 10.58 -12.49
N ALA A 25 5.20 10.09 -12.49
CA ALA A 25 4.39 10.07 -11.28
C ALA A 25 5.28 9.41 -10.23
N THR A 26 5.74 10.20 -9.26
CA THR A 26 6.50 9.68 -8.14
C THR A 26 5.50 8.84 -7.37
N ALA A 27 5.46 7.54 -7.70
CA ALA A 27 4.78 6.55 -6.91
C ALA A 27 5.43 6.64 -5.53
N ARG A 28 4.82 7.40 -4.63
CA ARG A 28 5.24 7.44 -3.23
C ARG A 28 4.96 6.05 -2.71
N ALA A 29 6.01 5.24 -2.66
CA ALA A 29 5.95 3.94 -2.03
C ALA A 29 5.43 4.18 -0.60
N GLN A 30 4.37 3.49 -0.23
CA GLN A 30 3.90 3.49 1.15
C GLN A 30 5.07 3.07 2.04
N THR A 31 5.28 3.80 3.13
CA THR A 31 6.35 3.50 4.09
C THR A 31 5.75 3.29 5.47
N VAL A 32 6.51 2.62 6.33
CA VAL A 32 6.19 2.45 7.74
C VAL A 32 6.68 3.71 8.48
N ALA A 33 5.74 4.50 9.00
CA ALA A 33 6.00 5.88 9.42
C ALA A 33 6.87 5.99 10.69
N ASP A 34 6.88 4.96 11.53
CA ASP A 34 7.60 4.91 12.80
C ASP A 34 8.84 3.99 12.78
N GLY A 35 9.18 3.41 11.63
CA GLY A 35 10.31 2.50 11.47
C GLY A 35 10.11 1.10 12.05
N SER A 36 8.93 0.77 12.60
CA SER A 36 8.61 -0.54 13.20
C SER A 36 8.80 -1.74 12.23
N GLY A 37 8.80 -1.49 10.93
CA GLY A 37 9.11 -2.51 9.91
C GLY A 37 10.48 -3.18 10.09
N ALA A 38 11.43 -2.52 10.75
CA ALA A 38 12.72 -3.12 11.10
C ALA A 38 12.56 -4.40 11.95
N GLY A 39 11.55 -4.47 12.82
CA GLY A 39 11.30 -5.61 13.70
C GLY A 39 10.75 -6.85 12.99
N ILE A 40 10.15 -6.70 11.80
CA ILE A 40 9.65 -7.82 10.99
C ILE A 40 10.54 -8.10 9.77
N GLY A 41 11.44 -7.19 9.44
CA GLY A 41 12.37 -7.32 8.30
C GLY A 41 11.79 -6.78 6.99
N PRO A 42 12.65 -6.50 5.99
CA PRO A 42 12.28 -5.75 4.78
C PRO A 42 11.37 -6.53 3.81
N ALA A 43 11.48 -7.85 3.76
CA ALA A 43 10.63 -8.69 2.90
C ALA A 43 9.17 -8.67 3.41
N ASP A 44 8.98 -8.98 4.68
CA ASP A 44 7.67 -8.99 5.32
C ASP A 44 7.07 -7.59 5.39
N THR A 45 7.88 -6.55 5.63
CA THR A 45 7.43 -5.15 5.56
C THR A 45 6.83 -4.83 4.20
N ARG A 46 7.51 -5.22 3.12
CA ARG A 46 6.98 -5.02 1.76
C ARG A 46 5.68 -5.79 1.55
N ALA A 47 5.63 -7.06 1.94
CA ALA A 47 4.44 -7.88 1.80
C ALA A 47 3.22 -7.32 2.58
N VAL A 48 3.45 -6.80 3.79
CA VAL A 48 2.43 -6.12 4.59
C VAL A 48 1.94 -4.86 3.88
N LEU A 49 2.84 -3.99 3.42
CA LEU A 49 2.47 -2.75 2.71
C LEU A 49 1.68 -3.04 1.43
N ASP A 50 2.07 -4.08 0.68
CA ASP A 50 1.35 -4.53 -0.51
C ASP A 50 -0.07 -4.99 -0.17
N LEU A 51 -0.25 -5.76 0.92
CA LEU A 51 -1.57 -6.19 1.39
C LEU A 51 -2.43 -5.00 1.85
N VAL A 52 -1.85 -4.06 2.60
CA VAL A 52 -2.54 -2.83 3.03
C VAL A 52 -3.00 -2.03 1.81
N GLY A 53 -2.10 -1.80 0.84
CA GLY A 53 -2.40 -1.04 -0.37
C GLY A 53 -3.54 -1.66 -1.19
N ARG A 54 -3.53 -2.99 -1.37
CA ARG A 54 -4.58 -3.72 -2.09
C ARG A 54 -5.95 -3.66 -1.40
N ASN A 55 -5.99 -3.67 -0.07
CA ASN A 55 -7.25 -3.79 0.67
C ASN A 55 -7.89 -2.44 1.04
N LEU A 56 -7.09 -1.39 1.26
CA LEU A 56 -7.61 -0.11 1.75
C LEU A 56 -7.83 0.94 0.65
N ASN A 57 -7.38 0.71 -0.58
CA ASN A 57 -7.44 1.70 -1.68
C ASN A 57 -6.92 3.10 -1.27
N SER A 58 -5.94 3.14 -0.36
CA SER A 58 -5.41 4.38 0.22
C SER A 58 -3.89 4.39 0.08
N PRO A 59 -3.34 4.98 -1.00
CA PRO A 59 -1.89 5.02 -1.24
C PRO A 59 -1.15 5.89 -0.23
N GLU A 60 -1.85 6.73 0.53
CA GLU A 60 -1.28 7.52 1.63
C GLU A 60 -1.56 6.91 3.01
N ALA A 61 -2.00 5.64 3.10
CA ALA A 61 -2.23 5.01 4.40
C ALA A 61 -0.93 5.03 5.22
N ARG A 62 -1.02 5.49 6.46
CA ARG A 62 0.10 5.53 7.40
C ARG A 62 0.11 4.24 8.19
N VAL A 63 1.16 3.45 8.02
CA VAL A 63 1.35 2.19 8.73
C VAL A 63 2.38 2.39 9.85
N THR A 64 2.08 1.93 11.05
CA THR A 64 2.93 1.98 12.24
C THR A 64 2.79 0.71 13.08
N GLU A 65 3.59 0.60 14.15
CA GLU A 65 3.49 -0.42 15.21
C GLU A 65 3.60 -1.87 14.70
N LEU A 66 4.33 -2.10 13.61
CA LEU A 66 4.55 -3.43 13.05
C LEU A 66 5.33 -4.32 14.02
N ARG A 67 4.75 -5.47 14.33
CA ARG A 67 5.36 -6.49 15.20
C ARG A 67 4.87 -7.88 14.85
N ARG A 68 5.74 -8.88 15.06
CA ARG A 68 5.32 -10.29 14.98
C ARG A 68 4.58 -10.67 16.25
N ALA A 69 3.52 -11.44 16.09
CA ALA A 69 2.76 -12.09 17.14
C ALA A 69 2.84 -13.62 17.01
N ALA A 70 2.21 -14.33 17.95
CA ALA A 70 2.15 -15.78 17.93
C ALA A 70 1.53 -16.30 16.62
N GLY A 71 2.03 -17.46 16.16
CA GLY A 71 1.56 -18.07 14.91
C GLY A 71 2.04 -17.39 13.62
N GLY A 72 2.99 -16.45 13.71
CA GLY A 72 3.54 -15.77 12.53
C GLY A 72 2.66 -14.64 11.99
N VAL A 73 1.57 -14.31 12.69
CA VAL A 73 0.73 -13.15 12.41
C VAL A 73 1.51 -11.87 12.66
N ILE A 74 1.30 -10.85 11.84
CA ILE A 74 1.84 -9.51 12.03
C ILE A 74 0.73 -8.59 12.50
N CYS A 75 0.96 -7.92 13.63
CA CYS A 75 0.10 -6.87 14.14
C CYS A 75 0.65 -5.51 13.69
N GLY A 76 -0.24 -4.54 13.57
CA GLY A 76 0.15 -3.15 13.33
C GLY A 76 -1.02 -2.20 13.46
N SER A 77 -0.75 -0.94 13.15
CA SER A 77 -1.73 0.12 13.14
C SER A 77 -1.72 0.85 11.80
N VAL A 78 -2.90 1.20 11.30
CA VAL A 78 -3.07 1.92 10.04
C VAL A 78 -4.01 3.09 10.21
N ASP A 79 -3.61 4.25 9.68
CA ASP A 79 -4.45 5.44 9.60
C ASP A 79 -4.69 5.80 8.12
N VAL A 80 -5.96 5.98 7.77
CA VAL A 80 -6.41 6.28 6.40
C VAL A 80 -7.17 7.59 6.36
N ARG A 81 -7.04 8.29 5.24
CA ARG A 81 -7.82 9.51 5.02
C ARG A 81 -9.27 9.17 4.73
N ASN A 82 -10.17 9.94 5.31
CA ASN A 82 -11.58 9.94 4.95
C ASN A 82 -11.80 10.69 3.61
N ARG A 83 -13.07 10.79 3.18
CA ARG A 83 -13.44 11.47 1.93
C ARG A 83 -13.11 12.96 1.93
N GLN A 84 -12.93 13.57 3.10
CA GLN A 84 -12.51 14.96 3.28
C GLN A 84 -10.97 15.12 3.26
N GLY A 85 -10.22 14.03 3.06
CA GLY A 85 -8.76 14.04 3.04
C GLY A 85 -8.13 14.12 4.42
N LEU A 86 -8.88 13.95 5.50
CA LEU A 86 -8.37 13.97 6.87
C LEU A 86 -8.14 12.55 7.39
N TYR A 87 -7.04 12.34 8.11
CA TYR A 87 -6.79 11.08 8.80
C TYR A 87 -7.87 10.82 9.86
N SER A 88 -8.38 9.60 9.88
CA SER A 88 -9.53 9.22 10.71
C SER A 88 -9.11 8.69 12.08
N GLY A 89 -7.80 8.58 12.31
CA GLY A 89 -7.19 8.04 13.51
C GLY A 89 -6.67 6.62 13.28
N PRO A 90 -5.61 6.22 14.01
CA PRO A 90 -4.99 4.91 13.88
C PRO A 90 -5.96 3.78 14.24
N ARG A 91 -5.91 2.70 13.46
CA ARG A 91 -6.73 1.50 13.67
C ARG A 91 -5.83 0.28 13.63
N GLY A 92 -5.98 -0.58 14.62
CA GLY A 92 -5.30 -1.87 14.64
C GLY A 92 -5.62 -2.70 13.40
N PHE A 93 -4.67 -3.52 12.97
CA PHE A 93 -4.89 -4.53 11.95
C PHE A 93 -4.06 -5.79 12.23
N VAL A 94 -4.43 -6.87 11.55
CA VAL A 94 -3.70 -8.14 11.51
C VAL A 94 -3.38 -8.51 10.08
N VAL A 95 -2.23 -9.14 9.88
CA VAL A 95 -1.80 -9.74 8.62
C VAL A 95 -1.35 -11.18 8.86
N ASP A 96 -1.90 -12.10 8.09
CA ASP A 96 -1.38 -13.45 7.94
C ASP A 96 -0.67 -13.55 6.59
N LEU A 97 0.66 -13.57 6.61
CA LEU A 97 1.47 -13.63 5.38
C LEU A 97 1.39 -15.00 4.69
N ALA A 98 1.16 -16.09 5.43
CA ALA A 98 1.05 -17.43 4.84
C ALA A 98 -0.24 -17.58 4.05
N ARG A 99 -1.31 -16.91 4.50
CA ARG A 99 -2.62 -16.89 3.83
C ARG A 99 -2.82 -15.69 2.91
N ALA A 100 -1.87 -14.74 2.91
CA ALA A 100 -2.00 -13.44 2.25
C ALA A 100 -3.29 -12.68 2.65
N GLU A 101 -3.67 -12.78 3.92
CA GLU A 101 -4.89 -12.18 4.46
C GLU A 101 -4.58 -10.91 5.26
N PHE A 102 -5.40 -9.88 5.07
CA PHE A 102 -5.35 -8.62 5.81
C PHE A 102 -6.71 -8.34 6.45
N GLY A 103 -6.71 -7.92 7.71
CA GLY A 103 -7.92 -7.51 8.41
C GLY A 103 -7.68 -6.25 9.24
N ARG A 104 -8.33 -5.14 8.87
CA ARG A 104 -8.41 -3.94 9.71
C ARG A 104 -9.47 -4.13 10.79
N VAL A 105 -9.17 -3.73 12.01
CA VAL A 105 -10.13 -3.79 13.12
C VAL A 105 -11.30 -2.84 12.83
N PRO A 106 -12.54 -3.38 12.77
CA PRO A 106 -13.74 -2.59 12.52
C PRO A 106 -14.06 -1.70 13.72
N ASP A 107 -14.80 -0.60 13.51
CA ASP A 107 -15.32 0.22 14.61
C ASP A 107 -16.73 -0.22 15.00
N GLY A 108 -17.22 0.38 16.08
CA GLY A 108 -18.59 0.18 16.56
C GLY A 108 -19.63 0.40 15.45
N PRO A 109 -19.65 1.56 14.76
CA PRO A 109 -20.57 1.78 13.65
C PRO A 109 -20.48 0.76 12.51
N GLU A 110 -19.27 0.35 12.11
CA GLU A 110 -19.04 -0.67 11.08
C GLU A 110 -19.64 -2.03 11.48
N LEU A 111 -19.59 -2.39 12.77
CA LEU A 111 -20.20 -3.62 13.29
C LEU A 111 -21.72 -3.55 13.42
N LEU A 112 -22.28 -2.36 13.65
CA LEU A 112 -23.72 -2.15 13.84
C LEU A 112 -24.49 -2.07 12.51
N SER A 113 -23.83 -1.62 11.45
CA SER A 113 -24.42 -1.45 10.11
C SER A 113 -23.57 -2.12 9.03
N PRO A 114 -23.39 -3.45 9.08
CA PRO A 114 -22.64 -4.15 8.04
C PRO A 114 -23.39 -4.08 6.71
N ALA A 115 -22.66 -3.98 5.60
CA ALA A 115 -23.28 -3.94 4.27
C ALA A 115 -24.09 -5.23 3.98
N ARG A 116 -23.63 -6.37 4.52
CA ARG A 116 -24.31 -7.68 4.52
C ARG A 116 -24.01 -8.46 5.80
N GLY A 117 -24.85 -9.44 6.16
CA GLY A 117 -24.67 -10.24 7.37
C GLY A 117 -23.34 -11.02 7.44
N GLU A 118 -22.89 -11.59 6.32
CA GLU A 118 -21.60 -12.29 6.20
C GLU A 118 -20.40 -11.36 6.47
N ASP A 119 -20.55 -10.06 6.23
CA ASP A 119 -19.51 -9.06 6.50
C ASP A 119 -19.32 -8.86 8.00
N ARG A 120 -20.38 -9.00 8.81
CA ARG A 120 -20.29 -8.83 10.26
C ARG A 120 -19.48 -9.94 10.91
N GLU A 121 -19.72 -11.20 10.54
CA GLU A 121 -18.95 -12.32 11.09
C GLU A 121 -17.47 -12.22 10.71
N ALA A 122 -17.16 -11.81 9.48
CA ALA A 122 -15.79 -11.57 9.06
C ALA A 122 -15.12 -10.45 9.88
N MET A 123 -15.81 -9.33 10.07
CA MET A 123 -15.37 -8.22 10.90
C MET A 123 -15.14 -8.65 12.36
N GLU A 124 -16.05 -9.43 12.94
CA GLU A 124 -15.90 -9.96 14.29
C GLU A 124 -14.72 -10.93 14.41
N ARG A 125 -14.50 -11.80 13.42
CA ARG A 125 -13.32 -12.69 13.39
C ARG A 125 -12.01 -11.89 13.41
N VAL A 126 -11.91 -10.85 12.59
CA VAL A 126 -10.73 -9.96 12.57
C VAL A 126 -10.55 -9.28 13.93
N ARG A 127 -11.62 -8.75 14.51
CA ARG A 127 -11.58 -8.13 15.84
C ARG A 127 -11.10 -9.13 16.90
N GLN A 128 -11.68 -10.33 16.96
CA GLN A 128 -11.27 -11.35 17.93
C GLN A 128 -9.82 -11.79 17.75
N LEU A 129 -9.35 -11.94 16.50
CA LEU A 129 -7.97 -12.27 16.19
C LEU A 129 -7.01 -11.18 16.69
N TYR A 130 -7.33 -9.92 16.42
CA TYR A 130 -6.54 -8.79 16.90
C TYR A 130 -6.51 -8.72 18.43
N PHE A 131 -7.65 -8.84 19.10
CA PHE A 131 -7.71 -8.78 20.57
C PHE A 131 -6.91 -9.90 21.25
N ARG A 132 -6.86 -11.07 20.62
CA ARG A 132 -6.13 -12.23 21.16
C ARG A 132 -4.62 -12.18 20.93
N LEU A 133 -4.18 -11.60 19.82
CA LEU A 133 -2.77 -11.67 19.38
C LEU A 133 -2.02 -10.34 19.48
N CYS A 134 -2.75 -9.23 19.49
CA CYS A 134 -2.21 -7.89 19.26
C CYS A 134 -2.50 -6.90 20.39
N LEU A 135 -3.22 -7.32 21.43
CA LEU A 135 -3.36 -6.56 22.67
C LEU A 135 -2.55 -7.30 23.74
N ASP A 136 -1.45 -6.69 24.15
CA ASP A 136 -0.60 -7.12 25.27
C ASP A 136 -0.83 -6.17 26.46
#